data_AF-A0A218NP73-F1
#
_entry.id   AF-A0A218NP73-F1
#
_cell.length_a   1.000
_cell.length_b   1.000
_cell.length_c   1.000
_cell.angle_alpha   90.00
_cell.angle_beta   90.00
_cell.angle_gamma   90.00
#
_symmetry.space_group_name_H-M   'P 1'
#
loop_
_entity.id
_entity.type
_entity.pdbx_description
1 polymer ?
#
loop_
_entity_poly.entity_id
_entity_poly.type
_entity_poly.pdbx_seq_one_letter_code
_entity_poly.pdbx_strand_id
1 'polypeptide(L)'
;MDENENMPAWIMAQDLLTKLKYEFANREISLLYDEIKAGRVDFKGALVTDPDKSNENEKYTFMISHLIEERSKIHEMYDSYLKDADNINDPNLLSRVEGLKKFILAVDSIAVLEDYKKEMDDWILDASLSITDSNPSDIIYNTLLNSPKRQEIAEFSITNPYFKNEVLSKDEYALIKNAYDKAKSTDNS
;
A
#
# COMPACT_ATOMS: atom_id res chain seq x y z
N MET A 1 -10.67 -3.83 -34.37
CA MET A 1 -11.79 -3.62 -33.45
C MET A 1 -11.16 -3.56 -32.09
N ASP A 2 -11.05 -2.36 -31.52
CA ASP A 2 -10.47 -2.16 -30.20
C ASP A 2 -11.45 -2.72 -29.16
N GLU A 3 -10.98 -3.63 -28.31
CA GLU A 3 -11.77 -4.28 -27.26
C GLU A 3 -12.28 -3.28 -26.19
N ASN A 4 -11.82 -2.02 -26.23
CA ASN A 4 -12.16 -0.97 -25.27
C ASN A 4 -13.44 -0.17 -25.57
N GLU A 5 -14.08 -0.31 -26.75
CA GLU A 5 -15.20 0.58 -27.12
C GLU A 5 -16.55 0.26 -26.42
N ASN A 6 -16.66 -0.83 -25.65
CA ASN A 6 -17.94 -1.25 -25.03
C ASN A 6 -17.84 -1.65 -23.54
N MET A 7 -16.74 -1.35 -22.85
CA MET A 7 -16.61 -1.70 -21.44
C MET A 7 -17.50 -0.80 -20.57
N PRO A 8 -18.42 -1.35 -19.76
CA PRO A 8 -19.19 -0.56 -18.82
C PRO A 8 -18.31 0.24 -17.86
N ALA A 9 -18.72 1.47 -17.54
CA ALA A 9 -17.93 2.37 -16.72
C ALA A 9 -17.60 1.82 -15.32
N TRP A 10 -18.53 1.05 -14.73
CA TRP A 10 -18.32 0.40 -13.45
C TRP A 10 -17.24 -0.69 -13.50
N ILE A 11 -17.10 -1.41 -14.63
CA ILE A 11 -16.02 -2.37 -14.83
C ILE A 11 -14.68 -1.64 -14.90
N MET A 12 -14.61 -0.54 -15.65
CA MET A 12 -13.38 0.27 -15.73
C MET A 12 -12.95 0.78 -14.35
N ALA A 13 -13.90 1.28 -13.55
CA ALA A 13 -13.63 1.74 -12.19
C ALA A 13 -13.18 0.58 -11.28
N GLN A 14 -13.89 -0.55 -11.32
CA GLN A 14 -13.57 -1.74 -10.54
C GLN A 14 -12.17 -2.29 -10.88
N ASP A 15 -11.85 -2.41 -12.17
CA ASP A 15 -10.55 -2.92 -12.64
C ASP A 15 -9.41 -2.01 -12.19
N LEU A 16 -9.60 -0.68 -12.28
CA LEU A 16 -8.63 0.30 -11.81
C LEU A 16 -8.38 0.17 -10.30
N LEU A 17 -9.45 0.07 -9.50
CA LEU A 17 -9.32 -0.12 -8.05
C LEU A 17 -8.68 -1.48 -7.72
N THR A 18 -9.03 -2.52 -8.45
CA THR A 18 -8.42 -3.85 -8.31
C THR A 18 -6.93 -3.83 -8.61
N LYS A 19 -6.52 -3.11 -9.66
CA LYS A 19 -5.11 -2.88 -10.01
C LYS A 19 -4.36 -2.17 -8.89
N LEU A 20 -4.92 -1.10 -8.32
CA LEU A 20 -4.32 -0.41 -7.17
C LEU A 20 -4.14 -1.36 -5.97
N LYS A 21 -5.16 -2.16 -5.66
CA LYS A 21 -5.09 -3.16 -4.58
C LYS A 21 -3.91 -4.12 -4.78
N TYR A 22 -3.77 -4.68 -5.98
CA TYR A 22 -2.66 -5.57 -6.29
C TYR A 22 -1.30 -4.88 -6.17
N GLU A 23 -1.19 -3.62 -6.58
CA GLU A 23 0.08 -2.90 -6.45
C GLU A 23 0.43 -2.52 -5.01
N PHE A 24 -0.55 -2.29 -4.14
CA PHE A 24 -0.27 -2.18 -2.70
C PHE A 24 0.32 -3.49 -2.17
N ALA A 25 -0.29 -4.63 -2.50
CA ALA A 25 0.22 -5.94 -2.10
C ALA A 25 1.62 -6.24 -2.65
N ASN A 26 1.87 -5.96 -3.94
CA ASN A 26 3.20 -6.14 -4.54
C ASN A 26 4.25 -5.29 -3.85
N ARG A 27 3.90 -4.06 -3.46
CA ARG A 27 4.82 -3.14 -2.82
C ARG A 27 5.12 -3.52 -1.37
N GLU A 28 4.15 -4.05 -0.63
CA GLU A 28 4.37 -4.66 0.68
C GLU A 28 5.42 -5.78 0.60
N ILE A 29 5.22 -6.71 -0.36
CA ILE A 29 6.13 -7.84 -0.58
C ILE A 29 7.52 -7.35 -0.99
N SER A 30 7.59 -6.35 -1.86
CA SER A 30 8.86 -5.76 -2.30
C SER A 30 9.63 -5.13 -1.13
N LEU A 31 8.95 -4.35 -0.28
CA LEU A 31 9.55 -3.78 0.92
C LEU A 31 10.04 -4.88 1.87
N LEU A 32 9.23 -5.90 2.13
CA LEU A 32 9.64 -7.05 2.94
C LEU A 32 10.90 -7.71 2.35
N TYR A 33 10.94 -7.91 1.04
CA TYR A 33 12.05 -8.55 0.36
C TYR A 33 13.36 -7.75 0.46
N ASP A 34 13.28 -6.43 0.38
CA ASP A 34 14.43 -5.54 0.61
C ASP A 34 14.95 -5.63 2.05
N GLU A 35 14.06 -5.76 3.03
CA GLU A 35 14.44 -5.94 4.45
C GLU A 35 15.06 -7.33 4.73
N ILE A 36 14.56 -8.38 4.07
CA ILE A 36 15.17 -9.72 4.10
C ILE A 36 16.58 -9.69 3.49
N LYS A 37 16.74 -9.08 2.31
CA LYS A 37 18.04 -8.94 1.64
C LYS A 37 19.05 -8.15 2.48
N ALA A 38 18.56 -7.14 3.20
CA ALA A 38 19.39 -6.36 4.09
C ALA A 38 19.73 -7.08 5.41
N GLY A 39 19.23 -8.30 5.62
CA GLY A 39 19.47 -9.11 6.82
C GLY A 39 18.81 -8.57 8.08
N ARG A 40 17.81 -7.68 7.94
CA ARG A 40 17.09 -7.07 9.09
C ARG A 40 15.88 -7.88 9.51
N VAL A 41 15.35 -8.71 8.61
CA VAL A 41 14.31 -9.70 8.89
C VAL A 41 14.91 -11.09 8.69
N ASP A 42 14.92 -11.89 9.75
CA ASP A 42 15.32 -13.30 9.71
C ASP A 42 14.12 -14.19 10.08
N PHE A 43 13.90 -15.24 9.30
CA PHE A 43 12.78 -16.15 9.50
C PHE A 43 13.22 -17.31 10.40
N LYS A 44 12.98 -17.19 11.71
CA LYS A 44 13.13 -18.32 12.64
C LYS A 44 11.88 -19.21 12.60
N GLY A 45 11.87 -20.12 11.63
CA GLY A 45 11.14 -21.39 11.58
C GLY A 45 9.78 -21.52 12.26
N ALA A 46 8.73 -21.59 11.43
CA ALA A 46 7.67 -22.59 11.56
C ALA A 46 7.44 -23.23 10.18
N LEU A 47 7.30 -24.56 10.16
CA LEU A 47 7.29 -25.43 8.98
C LEU A 47 6.26 -25.05 7.92
N VAL A 48 6.68 -24.98 6.65
CA VAL A 48 5.92 -25.58 5.53
C VAL A 48 6.92 -26.15 4.52
N THR A 49 7.05 -27.47 4.53
CA THR A 49 7.66 -28.26 3.46
C THR A 49 6.68 -28.34 2.29
N ASP A 50 6.85 -27.52 1.24
CA ASP A 50 6.55 -27.89 -0.16
C ASP A 50 7.05 -26.83 -1.17
N PRO A 51 7.49 -27.20 -2.38
CA PRO A 51 8.21 -26.34 -3.33
C PRO A 51 7.31 -25.60 -4.33
N ASP A 52 6.06 -25.28 -3.97
CA ASP A 52 5.15 -24.52 -4.84
C ASP A 52 5.23 -23.01 -4.57
N LYS A 53 5.15 -22.20 -5.64
CA LYS A 53 5.12 -20.72 -5.55
C LYS A 53 3.97 -20.17 -4.69
N SER A 54 2.91 -20.95 -4.48
CA SER A 54 1.82 -20.56 -3.57
C SER A 54 2.30 -20.47 -2.11
N ASN A 55 3.29 -21.29 -1.73
CA ASN A 55 3.87 -21.30 -0.39
C ASN A 55 4.71 -20.04 -0.10
N GLU A 56 5.34 -19.44 -1.12
CA GLU A 56 6.08 -18.19 -0.95
C GLU A 56 5.17 -16.99 -0.65
N ASN A 57 4.03 -16.88 -1.34
CA ASN A 57 3.07 -15.80 -1.09
C ASN A 57 2.42 -15.91 0.29
N GLU A 58 2.04 -17.13 0.70
CA GLU A 58 1.53 -17.39 2.06
C GLU A 58 2.57 -17.05 3.11
N LYS A 59 3.83 -17.41 2.88
CA LYS A 59 4.96 -17.07 3.75
C LYS A 59 5.16 -15.55 3.87
N TYR A 60 5.16 -14.81 2.76
CA TYR A 60 5.31 -13.35 2.81
C TYR A 60 4.13 -12.69 3.52
N THR A 61 2.92 -13.18 3.30
CA THR A 61 1.71 -12.70 3.99
C THR A 61 1.82 -12.92 5.50
N PHE A 62 2.29 -14.10 5.93
CA PHE A 62 2.55 -14.38 7.34
C PHE A 62 3.61 -13.45 7.93
N MET A 63 4.72 -13.22 7.21
CA MET A 63 5.79 -12.33 7.67
C MET A 63 5.32 -10.87 7.77
N ILE A 64 4.55 -10.38 6.81
CA ILE A 64 3.92 -9.04 6.85
C ILE A 64 3.04 -8.93 8.09
N SER A 65 2.16 -9.91 8.32
CA SER A 65 1.26 -9.92 9.48
C SER A 65 2.05 -9.86 10.79
N HIS A 66 3.10 -10.68 10.91
CA HIS A 66 3.95 -10.70 12.09
C HIS A 66 4.70 -9.38 12.31
N LEU A 67 5.25 -8.77 11.26
CA LEU A 67 5.92 -7.46 11.37
C LEU A 67 4.97 -6.36 11.83
N ILE A 68 3.72 -6.39 11.35
CA ILE A 68 2.69 -5.43 11.77
C ILE A 68 2.31 -5.65 13.25
N GLU A 69 2.16 -6.90 13.70
CA GLU A 69 1.88 -7.23 15.10
C GLU A 69 3.03 -6.80 16.04
N GLU A 70 4.28 -6.96 15.60
CA GLU A 70 5.45 -6.60 16.39
C GLU A 70 5.86 -5.12 16.27
N ARG A 71 5.17 -4.35 15.44
CA ARG A 71 5.48 -2.94 15.14
C ARG A 71 5.77 -2.12 16.40
N SER A 72 4.92 -2.18 17.42
CA SER A 72 5.11 -1.43 18.67
C SER A 72 6.41 -1.82 19.38
N LYS A 73 6.74 -3.12 19.43
CA LYS A 73 8.00 -3.59 20.03
C LYS A 73 9.22 -3.11 19.24
N ILE A 74 9.14 -3.09 17.91
CA ILE A 74 10.21 -2.61 17.04
C ILE A 74 10.48 -1.12 17.28
N HIS A 75 9.42 -0.31 17.44
CA HIS A 75 9.52 1.10 17.83
C HIS A 75 10.13 1.28 19.23
N GLU A 76 9.69 0.50 20.23
CA GLU A 76 10.25 0.53 21.59
C GLU A 76 11.75 0.20 21.61
N MET A 77 12.19 -0.76 20.80
CA MET A 77 13.61 -1.08 20.66
C MET A 77 14.41 0.13 20.16
N TYR A 78 13.92 0.84 19.16
CA TYR A 78 14.58 2.04 18.62
C TYR A 78 14.63 3.19 19.62
N ASP A 79 13.53 3.45 20.33
CA ASP A 79 13.50 4.47 21.37
C ASP A 79 14.51 4.18 22.48
N SER A 80 14.75 2.90 22.79
CA SER A 80 15.81 2.51 23.74
C SER A 80 17.21 2.86 23.22
N TYR A 81 17.51 2.59 21.93
CA TYR A 81 18.79 2.93 21.33
C TYR A 81 19.02 4.44 21.23
N LEU A 82 17.96 5.23 20.99
CA LEU A 82 18.06 6.68 20.95
C LEU A 82 18.36 7.30 22.32
N LYS A 83 17.77 6.77 23.40
CA LYS A 83 18.08 7.22 24.76
C LYS A 83 19.54 7.00 25.14
N ASP A 84 20.17 5.97 24.57
CA ASP A 84 21.58 5.70 24.75
C ASP A 84 22.47 6.50 23.77
N ALA A 85 21.91 7.05 22.69
CA ALA A 85 22.62 7.69 21.58
C ALA A 85 23.15 9.11 21.84
N ASP A 86 22.66 9.82 22.86
CA ASP A 86 23.04 11.21 23.17
C ASP A 86 24.54 11.39 23.51
N ASN A 87 25.30 10.29 23.68
CA ASN A 87 26.75 10.31 23.94
C ASN A 87 27.60 9.53 22.91
N ILE A 88 27.05 9.16 21.75
CA ILE A 88 27.69 8.16 20.88
C ILE A 88 28.39 8.77 19.66
N ASN A 89 29.72 8.78 19.72
CA ASN A 89 30.62 9.03 18.57
C ASN A 89 31.14 7.74 17.90
N ASP A 90 30.58 6.57 18.25
CA ASP A 90 30.98 5.28 17.65
C ASP A 90 30.33 5.09 16.26
N PRO A 91 31.13 5.04 15.17
CA PRO A 91 30.61 4.84 13.81
C PRO A 91 29.79 3.55 13.63
N ASN A 92 30.12 2.49 14.37
CA ASN A 92 29.40 1.22 14.27
C ASN A 92 27.99 1.32 14.85
N LEU A 93 27.83 2.10 15.92
CA LEU A 93 26.54 2.28 16.56
C LEU A 93 25.66 3.25 15.75
N LEU A 94 26.24 4.31 15.18
CA LEU A 94 25.54 5.19 14.23
C LEU A 94 24.97 4.40 13.04
N SER A 95 25.77 3.52 12.44
CA SER A 95 25.33 2.65 11.35
C SER A 95 24.18 1.72 11.75
N ARG A 96 24.20 1.18 12.97
CA ARG A 96 23.11 0.34 13.51
C ARG A 96 21.83 1.14 13.74
N VAL A 97 21.92 2.34 14.30
CA VAL A 97 20.78 3.24 14.53
C VAL A 97 20.15 3.65 13.19
N GLU A 98 20.96 3.97 12.18
CA GLU A 98 20.47 4.25 10.82
C GLU A 98 19.79 3.04 10.19
N GLY A 99 20.35 1.84 10.37
CA GLY A 99 19.76 0.59 9.91
C GLY A 99 18.38 0.32 10.55
N LEU A 100 18.27 0.54 11.86
CA LEU A 100 17.02 0.35 12.59
C LEU A 100 15.98 1.40 12.21
N LYS A 101 16.38 2.66 12.01
CA LYS A 101 15.49 3.72 11.51
C LYS A 101 14.91 3.36 10.14
N LYS A 102 15.75 2.87 9.22
CA LYS A 102 15.30 2.41 7.89
C LYS A 102 14.30 1.25 8.00
N PHE A 103 14.58 0.30 8.88
CA PHE A 103 13.68 -0.83 9.12
C PHE A 103 12.33 -0.40 9.67
N ILE A 104 12.30 0.50 10.66
CA ILE A 104 11.05 1.06 11.19
C ILE A 104 10.22 1.73 10.10
N LEU A 105 10.85 2.57 9.27
CA LEU A 105 10.16 3.22 8.16
C LEU A 105 9.60 2.20 7.16
N ALA A 106 10.30 1.09 6.92
CA ALA A 106 9.81 0.00 6.08
C ALA A 106 8.62 -0.71 6.71
N VAL A 107 8.67 -1.05 8.00
CA VAL A 107 7.55 -1.68 8.73
C VAL A 107 6.33 -0.76 8.78
N ASP A 108 6.52 0.53 9.04
CA ASP A 108 5.44 1.53 9.00
C ASP A 108 4.82 1.63 7.60
N SER A 109 5.65 1.61 6.55
CA SER A 109 5.19 1.63 5.16
C SER A 109 4.40 0.37 4.81
N ILE A 110 4.87 -0.81 5.25
CA ILE A 110 4.16 -2.09 5.08
C ILE A 110 2.80 -2.03 5.78
N ALA A 111 2.74 -1.54 7.01
CA ALA A 111 1.49 -1.41 7.76
C ALA A 111 0.48 -0.49 7.06
N VAL A 112 0.93 0.66 6.55
CA VAL A 112 0.07 1.60 5.81
C VAL A 112 -0.47 0.96 4.53
N LEU A 113 0.37 0.26 3.78
CA LEU A 113 -0.05 -0.43 2.55
C LEU A 113 -1.06 -1.55 2.86
N GLU A 114 -0.87 -2.31 3.94
CA GLU A 114 -1.79 -3.37 4.37
C GLU A 114 -3.18 -2.79 4.71
N ASP A 115 -3.20 -1.66 5.43
CA ASP A 115 -4.44 -0.95 5.75
C ASP A 115 -5.13 -0.44 4.47
N TYR A 116 -4.36 0.11 3.52
CA TYR A 116 -4.91 0.51 2.22
C TYR A 116 -5.50 -0.67 1.46
N LYS A 117 -4.77 -1.78 1.35
CA LYS A 117 -5.20 -2.99 0.64
C LYS A 117 -6.52 -3.55 1.22
N LYS A 118 -6.71 -3.50 2.54
CA LYS A 118 -7.97 -3.92 3.19
C LYS A 118 -9.14 -3.01 2.83
N GLU A 119 -8.95 -1.70 2.90
CA GLU A 119 -9.99 -0.72 2.52
C GLU A 119 -10.39 -0.84 1.05
N MET A 120 -9.47 -1.25 0.17
CA MET A 120 -9.76 -1.44 -1.25
C MET A 120 -10.85 -2.50 -1.51
N ASP A 121 -11.00 -3.52 -0.67
CA ASP A 121 -12.02 -4.56 -0.89
C ASP A 121 -13.44 -4.00 -0.89
N ASP A 122 -13.76 -3.19 0.13
CA ASP A 122 -15.07 -2.54 0.22
C ASP A 122 -15.23 -1.45 -0.85
N TRP A 123 -14.14 -0.76 -1.21
CA TRP A 123 -14.19 0.25 -2.27
C TRP A 123 -14.44 -0.36 -3.66
N ILE A 124 -13.79 -1.48 -3.98
CA ILE A 124 -14.01 -2.26 -5.21
C ILE A 124 -15.46 -2.75 -5.26
N LEU A 125 -15.98 -3.26 -4.14
CA LEU A 125 -17.36 -3.71 -4.05
C LEU A 125 -18.33 -2.57 -4.32
N ASP A 126 -18.16 -1.42 -3.65
CA ASP A 126 -19.01 -0.24 -3.86
C ASP A 126 -18.99 0.23 -5.32
N ALA A 127 -17.81 0.26 -5.96
CA ALA A 127 -17.69 0.64 -7.37
C ALA A 127 -18.41 -0.35 -8.30
N SER A 128 -18.37 -1.65 -7.98
CA SER A 128 -19.07 -2.69 -8.76
C SER A 128 -20.60 -2.58 -8.68
N LEU A 129 -21.14 -1.98 -7.62
CA LEU A 129 -22.58 -1.78 -7.43
C LEU A 129 -23.12 -0.54 -8.16
N SER A 130 -22.25 0.37 -8.62
CA SER A 130 -22.61 1.60 -9.35
C SER A 130 -22.92 1.38 -10.83
N ILE A 131 -23.69 0.34 -11.15
CA ILE A 131 -23.96 -0.16 -12.51
C ILE A 131 -24.67 0.90 -13.39
N THR A 132 -25.39 1.85 -12.77
CA THR A 132 -26.15 2.89 -13.47
C THR A 132 -25.33 4.09 -13.93
N ASP A 133 -24.11 4.25 -13.41
CA ASP A 133 -23.27 5.41 -13.72
C ASP A 133 -22.54 5.20 -15.05
N SER A 134 -22.51 6.24 -15.87
CA SER A 134 -21.93 6.18 -17.23
C SER A 134 -20.47 6.63 -17.31
N ASN A 135 -19.88 7.08 -16.21
CA ASN A 135 -18.53 7.64 -16.17
C ASN A 135 -17.71 7.02 -15.02
N PRO A 136 -16.56 6.37 -15.30
CA PRO A 136 -15.74 5.74 -14.27
C PRO A 136 -15.23 6.73 -13.21
N SER A 137 -14.92 7.97 -13.59
CA SER A 137 -14.42 8.98 -12.65
C SER A 137 -15.52 9.41 -11.66
N ASP A 138 -16.78 9.49 -12.10
CA ASP A 138 -17.90 9.80 -11.21
C ASP A 138 -18.18 8.65 -10.24
N ILE A 139 -18.04 7.39 -10.68
CA ILE A 139 -18.14 6.21 -9.80
C ILE A 139 -17.06 6.26 -8.71
N ILE A 140 -15.80 6.48 -9.11
CA ILE A 140 -14.69 6.59 -8.16
C ILE A 140 -14.95 7.73 -7.18
N TYR A 141 -15.40 8.90 -7.67
CA TYR A 141 -15.76 10.04 -6.82
C TYR A 141 -16.85 9.70 -5.80
N ASN A 142 -17.99 9.18 -6.27
CA ASN A 142 -19.14 8.88 -5.41
C ASN A 142 -18.78 7.88 -4.31
N THR A 143 -17.99 6.85 -4.65
CA THR A 143 -17.57 5.81 -3.71
C THR A 143 -16.41 6.25 -2.81
N LEU A 144 -15.56 7.16 -3.26
CA LEU A 144 -14.48 7.76 -2.48
C LEU A 144 -15.01 8.58 -1.29
N LEU A 145 -16.19 9.20 -1.43
CA LEU A 145 -16.83 9.98 -0.35
C LEU A 145 -17.34 9.12 0.82
N ASN A 146 -17.48 7.80 0.64
CA ASN A 146 -17.99 6.91 1.69
C ASN A 146 -16.99 6.68 2.84
N SER A 147 -15.71 7.01 2.64
CA SER A 147 -14.66 6.75 3.64
C SER A 147 -13.47 7.71 3.48
N PRO A 148 -13.04 8.41 4.56
CA PRO A 148 -11.82 9.23 4.54
C PRO A 148 -10.58 8.44 4.09
N LYS A 149 -10.54 7.14 4.41
CA LYS A 149 -9.42 6.26 4.06
C LYS A 149 -9.28 6.11 2.55
N ARG A 150 -10.40 6.08 1.80
CA ARG A 150 -10.40 6.05 0.33
C ARG A 150 -9.83 7.34 -0.25
N GLN A 151 -10.09 8.48 0.39
CA GLN A 151 -9.48 9.75 0.00
C GLN A 151 -7.96 9.73 0.21
N GLU A 152 -7.49 9.22 1.36
CA GLU A 152 -6.05 9.04 1.62
C GLU A 152 -5.39 8.14 0.57
N ILE A 153 -6.05 7.03 0.21
CA ILE A 153 -5.57 6.11 -0.81
C ILE A 153 -5.49 6.81 -2.17
N ALA A 154 -6.53 7.53 -2.58
CA ALA A 154 -6.54 8.27 -3.83
C ALA A 154 -5.42 9.32 -3.86
N GLU A 155 -5.26 10.10 -2.78
CA GLU A 155 -4.19 11.08 -2.62
C GLU A 155 -2.82 10.41 -2.73
N PHE A 156 -2.62 9.29 -2.03
CA PHE A 156 -1.37 8.54 -2.09
C PHE A 156 -1.08 8.06 -3.52
N SER A 157 -2.06 7.49 -4.21
CA SER A 157 -1.91 7.01 -5.59
C SER A 157 -1.58 8.13 -6.59
N ILE A 158 -2.08 9.35 -6.40
CA ILE A 158 -1.80 10.46 -7.32
C ILE A 158 -0.52 11.24 -6.96
N THR A 159 -0.14 11.29 -5.68
CA THR A 159 1.05 12.03 -5.22
C THR A 159 2.32 11.19 -5.27
N ASN A 160 2.22 9.87 -5.17
CA ASN A 160 3.37 8.97 -5.20
C ASN A 160 3.89 8.79 -6.65
N PRO A 161 5.14 9.21 -6.96
CA PRO A 161 5.67 9.19 -8.33
C PRO A 161 5.68 7.80 -8.97
N TYR A 162 5.83 6.74 -8.17
CA TYR A 162 5.80 5.36 -8.68
C TYR A 162 4.43 5.02 -9.28
N PHE A 163 3.34 5.39 -8.61
CA PHE A 163 2.00 5.11 -9.13
C PHE A 163 1.73 5.89 -10.42
N LYS A 164 2.14 7.15 -10.45
CA LYS A 164 2.01 8.02 -11.62
C LYS A 164 2.83 7.56 -12.83
N ASN A 165 4.05 7.06 -12.60
CA ASN A 165 5.00 6.81 -13.69
C ASN A 165 5.06 5.34 -14.13
N GLU A 166 4.81 4.40 -13.21
CA GLU A 166 5.07 2.97 -13.42
C GLU A 166 3.80 2.11 -13.37
N VAL A 167 2.78 2.52 -12.61
CA VAL A 167 1.56 1.71 -12.40
C VAL A 167 0.43 2.17 -13.31
N LEU A 168 0.07 3.44 -13.22
CA LEU A 168 -1.12 3.99 -13.85
C LEU A 168 -0.82 4.50 -15.25
N SER A 169 -1.68 4.17 -16.20
CA SER A 169 -1.71 4.85 -17.48
C SER A 169 -2.13 6.31 -17.29
N LYS A 170 -1.90 7.15 -18.31
CA LYS A 170 -2.32 8.56 -18.27
C LYS A 170 -3.82 8.72 -18.02
N ASP A 171 -4.63 7.86 -18.63
CA ASP A 171 -6.09 7.92 -18.53
C ASP A 171 -6.55 7.42 -17.16
N GLU A 172 -5.98 6.31 -16.68
CA GLU A 172 -6.25 5.78 -15.33
C GLU A 172 -5.90 6.80 -14.23
N TYR A 173 -4.73 7.42 -14.34
CA TYR A 173 -4.32 8.49 -13.43
C TYR A 173 -5.29 9.67 -13.46
N ALA A 174 -5.75 10.08 -14.65
CA ALA A 174 -6.71 11.15 -14.79
C ALA A 174 -8.07 10.83 -14.14
N LEU A 175 -8.55 9.59 -14.23
CA LEU A 175 -9.81 9.16 -13.59
C LEU A 175 -9.76 9.33 -12.06
N ILE A 176 -8.69 8.86 -11.42
CA ILE A 176 -8.51 8.98 -9.96
C ILE A 176 -8.30 10.43 -9.56
N LYS A 177 -7.44 11.16 -10.28
CA LYS A 177 -7.13 12.56 -9.97
C LYS A 177 -8.37 13.44 -10.08
N ASN A 178 -9.17 13.29 -11.14
CA ASN A 178 -10.39 14.07 -11.31
C ASN A 178 -11.40 13.78 -10.19
N ALA A 179 -11.54 12.50 -9.80
CA ALA A 179 -12.40 12.12 -8.69
C ALA A 179 -11.94 12.74 -7.36
N TYR A 180 -10.64 12.66 -7.05
CA TYR A 180 -10.07 13.24 -5.84
C TYR A 180 -10.18 14.77 -5.80
N ASP A 181 -9.84 15.46 -6.89
CA ASP A 181 -9.95 16.92 -6.97
C ASP A 181 -11.40 17.40 -6.78
N LYS A 182 -12.37 16.64 -7.31
CA LYS A 182 -13.81 16.90 -7.13
C LYS A 182 -14.25 16.71 -5.67
N ALA A 183 -13.76 15.67 -4.99
CA ALA A 183 -14.02 15.46 -3.56
C ALA A 183 -13.44 16.60 -2.71
N LYS A 184 -12.17 16.95 -2.95
CA LYS A 184 -11.48 18.01 -2.21
C LYS A 184 -12.12 19.39 -2.36
N SER A 185 -12.70 19.69 -3.53
CA SER A 185 -13.42 20.96 -3.73
C SER A 185 -14.79 20.98 -3.04
N THR A 186 -15.42 19.81 -2.85
CA THR A 186 -16.68 19.67 -2.13
C THR A 186 -16.50 19.86 -0.61
N ASP A 187 -15.40 19.39 -0.04
CA ASP A 187 -15.10 19.57 1.40
C ASP A 187 -14.74 21.02 1.80
N ASN A 188 -14.40 21.86 0.81
CA ASN A 188 -14.05 23.27 1.03
C ASN A 188 -15.21 24.25 0.70
N SER A 189 -16.41 23.74 0.41
CA SER A 189 -17.61 24.52 0.07
C SER A 189 -18.64 24.49 1.19
#